data_AF-A0A9X0D0B2-F1
#
_entry.id   AF-A0A9X0D0B2-F1
#
_cell.length_a   1.000
_cell.length_b   1.000
_cell.length_c   1.000
_cell.angle_alpha   90.00
_cell.angle_beta   90.00
_cell.angle_gamma   90.00
#
_symmetry.space_group_name_H-M   'P 1'
#
loop_
_entity.id
_entity.type
_entity.pdbx_description
1 polymer ?
#
loop_
_entity_poly.entity_id
_entity_poly.type
_entity_poly.pdbx_seq_one_letter_code
_entity_poly.pdbx_strand_id
1 'polypeptide(L)'
;MEQFWKDGLKEYYVFSDPNDPTCPVVVHFPLVNKTFKEQVSPGVPRKTADEKEFADFSIFEDPEGHYSTFNFHYPPKPFDRLSKLCEFNTLLGEEAIKDVMADCVRRRRGDKVVNSTNEVNDTNGVNDTNDGRNGTNDGNNGTNDGRNGTNDGKNGTDSLPAAGKSTADAKLPSKRRCQIS
;
A
#
# COMPACT_ATOMS: atom_id res chain seq x y z
N MET A 1 11.38 -18.41 6.37
CA MET A 1 10.74 -19.75 6.26
C MET A 1 9.94 -20.14 7.49
N GLU A 2 10.34 -19.82 8.73
CA GLU A 2 9.59 -20.23 9.94
C GLU A 2 8.16 -19.66 10.04
N GLN A 3 7.91 -18.43 9.62
CA GLN A 3 6.57 -17.83 9.72
C GLN A 3 5.54 -18.53 8.82
N PHE A 4 5.95 -19.12 7.70
CA PHE A 4 5.03 -19.86 6.81
C PHE A 4 4.46 -21.11 7.49
N TRP A 5 5.29 -21.85 8.22
CA TRP A 5 4.87 -23.06 8.95
C TRP A 5 4.08 -22.75 10.22
N LYS A 6 4.35 -21.59 10.86
CA LYS A 6 3.67 -21.15 12.08
C LYS A 6 2.29 -20.55 11.81
N ASP A 7 2.18 -19.76 10.74
CA ASP A 7 0.99 -18.93 10.50
C ASP A 7 0.14 -19.37 9.29
N GLY A 8 0.62 -20.34 8.52
CA GLY A 8 0.02 -20.76 7.26
C GLY A 8 0.14 -19.68 6.17
N LEU A 9 -0.58 -19.87 5.06
CA LEU A 9 -0.59 -18.93 3.93
C LEU A 9 -1.38 -17.66 4.29
N LYS A 10 -0.67 -16.51 4.29
CA LYS A 10 -1.18 -15.16 4.53
C LYS A 10 -1.00 -14.28 3.30
N GLU A 11 -1.76 -13.20 3.24
CA GLU A 11 -1.73 -12.20 2.17
C GLU A 11 -0.50 -11.27 2.27
N TYR A 12 0.13 -11.18 3.46
CA TYR A 12 1.42 -10.52 3.65
C TYR A 12 2.17 -11.04 4.89
N TYR A 13 3.49 -10.81 4.93
CA TYR A 13 4.37 -11.11 6.05
C TYR A 13 5.33 -9.95 6.30
N VAL A 14 5.69 -9.72 7.57
CA VAL A 14 6.71 -8.74 7.96
C VAL A 14 7.89 -9.49 8.56
N PHE A 15 9.06 -9.33 7.95
CA PHE A 15 10.31 -9.87 8.42
C PHE A 15 11.18 -8.72 8.93
N SER A 16 11.58 -8.81 10.19
CA SER A 16 12.54 -7.89 10.81
C SER A 16 13.43 -8.68 11.75
N ASP A 17 14.69 -8.27 11.86
CA ASP A 17 15.61 -8.81 12.87
C ASP A 17 15.62 -7.89 14.09
N PRO A 18 15.19 -8.35 15.27
CA PRO A 18 15.24 -7.54 16.49
C PRO A 18 16.66 -7.39 17.05
N ASN A 19 17.61 -8.24 16.66
CA ASN A 19 18.98 -8.23 17.18
C ASN A 19 19.94 -7.40 16.33
N ASP A 20 19.63 -7.20 15.05
CA ASP A 20 20.42 -6.38 14.13
C ASP A 20 19.62 -5.17 13.62
N PRO A 21 19.85 -3.96 14.16
CA PRO A 21 19.15 -2.75 13.73
C PRO A 21 19.57 -2.27 12.32
N THR A 22 20.65 -2.78 11.75
CA THR A 22 21.10 -2.45 10.38
C THR A 22 20.40 -3.31 9.32
N CYS A 23 19.81 -4.43 9.74
CA CYS A 23 19.05 -5.33 8.88
C CYS A 23 17.75 -4.65 8.39
N PRO A 24 17.46 -4.65 7.08
CA PRO A 24 16.26 -4.03 6.56
C PRO A 24 15.00 -4.80 6.96
N VAL A 25 13.92 -4.07 7.26
CA VAL A 25 12.59 -4.67 7.43
C VAL A 25 12.02 -4.99 6.05
N VAL A 26 11.62 -6.25 5.84
CA VAL A 26 11.04 -6.72 4.57
C VAL A 26 9.56 -7.00 4.76
N VAL A 27 8.71 -6.26 4.04
CA VAL A 27 7.27 -6.55 3.93
C VAL A 27 7.04 -7.33 2.64
N HIS A 28 6.66 -8.60 2.76
CA HIS A 28 6.49 -9.52 1.63
C HIS A 28 5.01 -9.79 1.36
N PHE A 29 4.57 -9.55 0.12
CA PHE A 29 3.20 -9.79 -0.34
C PHE A 29 3.17 -10.97 -1.33
N PRO A 30 2.88 -12.20 -0.88
CA PRO A 30 2.68 -13.32 -1.78
C PRO A 30 1.38 -13.15 -2.58
N LEU A 31 1.37 -13.67 -3.81
CA LEU A 31 0.18 -13.73 -4.66
C LEU A 31 -0.76 -14.83 -4.15
N VAL A 32 -1.67 -14.46 -3.25
CA VAL A 32 -2.62 -15.38 -2.61
C VAL A 32 -4.03 -14.81 -2.72
N ASN A 33 -4.96 -15.64 -3.19
CA ASN A 33 -6.39 -15.33 -3.21
C ASN A 33 -7.10 -16.06 -2.05
N LYS A 34 -7.16 -15.41 -0.88
CA LYS A 34 -7.79 -15.96 0.34
C LYS A 34 -8.95 -15.07 0.81
N THR A 35 -8.69 -13.98 1.52
CA THR A 35 -9.77 -13.07 1.99
C THR A 35 -10.45 -12.30 0.86
N PHE A 36 -9.79 -12.08 -0.28
CA PHE A 36 -10.38 -11.40 -1.44
C PHE A 36 -11.63 -12.10 -2.00
N LYS A 37 -11.75 -13.43 -1.83
CA LYS A 37 -12.93 -14.20 -2.23
C LYS A 37 -14.20 -13.75 -1.50
N GLU A 38 -14.05 -13.31 -0.26
CA GLU A 38 -15.16 -12.97 0.62
C GLU A 38 -15.39 -11.47 0.71
N GLN A 39 -14.34 -10.67 0.54
CA GLN A 39 -14.35 -9.23 0.76
C GLN A 39 -14.01 -8.44 -0.50
N VAL A 40 -14.68 -7.31 -0.70
CA VAL A 40 -14.38 -6.37 -1.79
C VAL A 40 -13.19 -5.49 -1.43
N SER A 41 -13.18 -5.03 -0.19
CA SER A 41 -12.12 -4.25 0.45
C SER A 41 -11.96 -4.72 1.90
N PRO A 42 -10.83 -4.46 2.56
CA PRO A 42 -10.62 -4.90 3.94
C PRO A 42 -11.80 -4.53 4.85
N GLY A 43 -12.47 -5.54 5.42
CA GLY A 43 -13.62 -5.36 6.29
C GLY A 43 -14.98 -5.17 5.59
N VAL A 44 -15.04 -5.16 4.26
CA VAL A 44 -16.29 -5.01 3.49
C VAL A 44 -16.62 -6.32 2.76
N PRO A 45 -17.64 -7.08 3.21
CA PRO A 45 -18.01 -8.35 2.59
C PRO A 45 -18.71 -8.16 1.24
N ARG A 46 -18.49 -9.11 0.32
CA ARG A 46 -19.18 -9.22 -0.97
C ARG A 46 -20.63 -9.62 -0.77
N LYS A 47 -21.55 -8.93 -1.43
CA LYS A 47 -23.01 -9.14 -1.26
C LYS A 47 -23.62 -9.91 -2.41
N THR A 48 -23.23 -9.59 -3.64
CA THR A 48 -23.85 -10.16 -4.84
C THR A 48 -23.18 -11.47 -5.27
N ALA A 49 -23.91 -12.31 -6.00
CA ALA A 49 -23.35 -13.56 -6.55
C ALA A 49 -22.26 -13.26 -7.59
N ASP A 50 -22.48 -12.26 -8.44
CA ASP A 50 -21.54 -11.82 -9.47
C ASP A 50 -20.22 -11.33 -8.86
N GLU A 51 -20.25 -10.61 -7.74
CA GLU A 51 -19.05 -10.20 -7.00
C GLU A 51 -18.26 -11.39 -6.47
N LYS A 52 -18.94 -12.45 -6.02
CA LYS A 52 -18.31 -13.65 -5.50
C LYS A 52 -17.70 -14.47 -6.63
N GLU A 53 -18.42 -14.64 -7.74
CA GLU A 53 -17.89 -15.29 -8.95
C GLU A 53 -16.69 -14.52 -9.52
N PHE A 54 -16.70 -13.18 -9.45
CA PHE A 54 -15.57 -12.38 -9.87
C PHE A 54 -14.30 -12.71 -9.05
N ALA A 55 -14.43 -12.88 -7.73
CA ALA A 55 -13.30 -13.14 -6.85
C ALA A 55 -12.93 -14.63 -6.72
N ASP A 56 -13.80 -15.54 -7.14
CA ASP A 56 -13.52 -16.98 -7.12
C ASP A 56 -12.73 -17.42 -8.35
N PHE A 57 -11.40 -17.34 -8.24
CA PHE A 57 -10.47 -17.87 -9.23
C PHE A 57 -9.18 -18.35 -8.55
N SER A 58 -8.48 -19.29 -9.19
CA SER A 58 -7.13 -19.71 -8.80
C SER A 58 -6.10 -19.08 -9.73
N ILE A 59 -4.99 -18.60 -9.18
CA ILE A 59 -3.90 -18.02 -9.99
C ILE A 59 -3.04 -19.13 -10.59
N PHE A 60 -2.72 -20.14 -9.78
CA PHE A 60 -1.76 -21.20 -10.14
C PHE A 60 -2.44 -22.43 -10.76
N GLU A 61 -3.73 -22.63 -10.48
CA GLU A 61 -4.50 -23.78 -10.95
C GLU A 61 -5.61 -23.34 -11.92
N ASP A 62 -5.36 -22.28 -12.69
CA ASP A 62 -6.28 -21.80 -13.72
C ASP A 62 -6.26 -22.78 -14.93
N PRO A 63 -7.36 -23.47 -15.26
CA PRO A 63 -7.40 -24.44 -16.36
C PRO A 63 -7.04 -23.82 -17.72
N GLU A 64 -7.41 -22.56 -17.92
CA GLU A 64 -7.14 -21.80 -19.13
C GLU A 64 -5.73 -21.17 -19.15
N GLY A 65 -5.00 -21.20 -18.03
CA GLY A 65 -3.63 -20.72 -17.94
C GLY A 65 -3.47 -19.21 -18.18
N HIS A 66 -4.48 -18.39 -17.85
CA HIS A 66 -4.44 -16.95 -18.09
C HIS A 66 -3.26 -16.28 -17.36
N TYR A 67 -2.93 -16.75 -16.15
CA TYR A 67 -1.84 -16.22 -15.32
C TYR A 67 -0.51 -16.96 -15.48
N SER A 68 -0.38 -17.80 -16.51
CA SER A 68 0.87 -18.50 -16.81
C SER A 68 1.96 -17.50 -17.18
N THR A 69 3.19 -17.75 -16.74
CA THR A 69 4.36 -16.92 -17.09
C THR A 69 4.65 -16.87 -18.58
N PHE A 70 4.13 -17.84 -19.36
CA PHE A 70 4.25 -17.89 -20.81
C PHE A 70 3.12 -17.18 -21.56
N ASN A 71 2.08 -16.72 -20.84
CA ASN A 71 0.96 -16.03 -21.45
C ASN A 71 1.10 -14.51 -21.28
N PHE A 72 1.13 -13.81 -22.41
CA PHE A 72 1.23 -12.34 -22.47
C PHE A 72 -0.10 -11.68 -22.86
N HIS A 73 -1.12 -12.45 -23.19
CA HIS A 73 -2.43 -11.94 -23.57
C HIS A 73 -3.43 -12.16 -22.46
N TYR A 74 -3.77 -11.07 -21.76
CA TYR A 74 -4.77 -11.07 -20.71
C TYR A 74 -6.09 -10.52 -21.23
N PRO A 75 -7.18 -11.31 -21.22
CA PRO A 75 -8.51 -10.77 -21.43
C PRO A 75 -8.86 -9.78 -20.29
N PRO A 76 -9.82 -8.84 -20.52
CA PRO A 76 -10.13 -7.82 -19.52
C PRO A 76 -10.53 -8.39 -18.15
N LYS A 77 -11.36 -9.44 -18.09
CA LYS A 77 -11.83 -10.02 -16.83
C LYS A 77 -10.68 -10.63 -15.98
N PRO A 78 -9.80 -11.51 -16.49
CA PRO A 78 -8.62 -11.97 -15.75
C PRO A 78 -7.65 -10.85 -15.34
N PHE A 79 -7.44 -9.86 -16.21
CA PHE A 79 -6.60 -8.70 -15.87
C PHE A 79 -7.15 -7.93 -14.67
N ASP A 80 -8.44 -7.56 -14.71
CA ASP A 80 -9.11 -6.83 -13.64
C ASP A 80 -9.11 -7.63 -12.34
N ARG A 81 -9.31 -8.95 -12.43
CA ARG A 81 -9.27 -9.86 -11.27
C ARG A 81 -7.91 -9.82 -10.57
N LEU A 82 -6.82 -9.98 -11.32
CA LEU A 82 -5.47 -9.94 -10.77
C LEU A 82 -5.12 -8.56 -10.21
N SER A 83 -5.47 -7.50 -10.94
CA SER A 83 -5.24 -6.12 -10.50
C SER A 83 -5.97 -5.83 -9.18
N LYS A 84 -7.26 -6.19 -9.09
CA LYS A 84 -8.07 -6.00 -7.88
C LYS A 84 -7.63 -6.84 -6.71
N LEU A 85 -7.15 -8.06 -6.95
CA LEU A 85 -6.55 -8.89 -5.92
C LEU A 85 -5.29 -8.25 -5.34
N CYS A 86 -4.37 -7.77 -6.19
CA CYS A 86 -3.15 -7.09 -5.74
C CYS A 86 -3.45 -5.81 -4.97
N GLU A 87 -4.43 -5.02 -5.42
CA GLU A 87 -4.93 -3.83 -4.73
C GLU A 87 -5.43 -4.20 -3.33
N PHE A 88 -6.32 -5.19 -3.24
CA PHE A 88 -6.88 -5.65 -1.97
C PHE A 88 -5.81 -6.18 -1.00
N ASN A 89 -4.88 -7.02 -1.46
CA ASN A 89 -3.81 -7.56 -0.62
C ASN A 89 -2.89 -6.46 -0.09
N THR A 90 -2.67 -5.40 -0.88
CA THR A 90 -1.89 -4.24 -0.45
C THR A 90 -2.63 -3.42 0.61
N LEU A 91 -3.94 -3.23 0.44
CA LEU A 91 -4.78 -2.52 1.41
C LEU A 91 -4.85 -3.27 2.76
N LEU A 92 -4.84 -4.60 2.75
CA LEU A 92 -4.77 -5.40 4.00
C LEU A 92 -3.50 -5.12 4.81
N GLY A 93 -2.39 -4.79 4.13
CA GLY A 93 -1.10 -4.49 4.76
C GLY A 93 -0.90 -3.01 5.08
N GLU A 94 -1.88 -2.14 4.83
CA GLU A 94 -1.71 -0.68 4.93
C GLU A 94 -1.21 -0.23 6.31
N GLU A 95 -1.84 -0.72 7.37
CA GLU A 95 -1.47 -0.39 8.75
C GLU A 95 -0.07 -0.90 9.09
N ALA A 96 0.23 -2.15 8.75
CA ALA A 96 1.54 -2.75 8.96
C ALA A 96 2.66 -1.97 8.24
N ILE A 97 2.42 -1.50 7.02
CA ILE A 97 3.37 -0.66 6.28
C ILE A 97 3.60 0.66 7.03
N LYS A 98 2.53 1.34 7.48
CA LYS A 98 2.64 2.59 8.22
C LYS A 98 3.42 2.41 9.51
N ASP A 99 3.18 1.32 10.24
CA ASP A 99 3.88 1.01 11.48
C ASP A 99 5.36 0.74 11.27
N VAL A 100 5.70 -0.05 10.25
CA VAL A 100 7.09 -0.31 9.85
C VAL A 100 7.79 0.99 9.47
N MET A 101 7.15 1.84 8.67
CA MET A 101 7.70 3.14 8.30
C MET A 101 7.93 4.05 9.51
N ALA A 102 6.95 4.12 10.41
CA ALA A 102 7.06 4.91 11.64
C ALA A 102 8.22 4.40 12.51
N ASP A 103 8.39 3.08 12.61
CA ASP A 103 9.50 2.48 13.36
C ASP A 103 10.87 2.79 12.74
N CYS A 104 11.00 2.64 11.43
CA CYS A 104 12.22 3.01 10.70
C CYS A 104 12.59 4.49 10.90
N VAL A 105 11.61 5.40 10.91
CA VAL A 105 11.84 6.82 11.17
C VAL A 105 12.30 7.06 12.61
N ARG A 106 11.70 6.37 13.59
CA ARG A 106 12.12 6.48 15.00
C ARG A 106 13.56 6.02 15.19
N ARG A 107 13.94 4.85 14.65
CA ARG A 107 15.32 4.32 14.71
C ARG A 107 16.32 5.32 14.14
N ARG A 108 16.07 5.81 12.92
CA ARG A 108 16.93 6.81 12.26
C ARG A 108 17.07 8.12 13.03
N ARG A 109 16.09 8.51 13.85
CA ARG A 109 16.16 9.71 14.70
C ARG A 109 16.91 9.45 16.00
N GLY A 110 16.78 8.26 16.59
CA GLY A 110 17.54 7.83 17.77
C GLY A 110 19.04 7.73 17.49
N ASP A 111 19.41 7.21 16.31
CA ASP A 111 20.82 7.04 15.90
C ASP A 111 21.57 8.36 15.69
N LYS A 112 20.88 9.50 15.61
CA LYS A 112 21.51 10.82 15.44
C LYS A 112 22.01 11.46 16.74
N VAL A 113 21.62 10.95 17.91
CA VAL A 113 21.95 11.58 19.21
C VAL A 113 23.29 11.08 19.78
N VAL A 114 23.83 9.96 19.28
CA VAL A 114 25.12 9.38 19.73
C VAL A 114 26.15 9.49 18.61
N ASN A 115 26.66 10.70 18.33
CA ASN A 115 27.87 10.91 17.51
C ASN A 115 28.46 12.34 17.71
N SER A 116 28.53 12.84 18.95
CA SER A 116 29.18 14.14 19.24
C SER A 116 29.93 14.24 20.56
N THR A 117 30.31 13.13 21.19
CA THR A 117 31.21 13.18 22.36
C THR A 117 32.23 12.06 22.25
N ASN A 118 33.39 12.37 21.67
CA ASN A 118 34.68 11.76 22.00
C ASN A 118 35.79 12.62 21.40
N GLU A 119 36.10 13.74 22.05
CA GLU A 119 37.45 14.29 22.08
C GLU A 119 37.87 14.38 23.55
N VAL A 120 38.71 13.43 23.96
CA VAL A 120 39.45 13.47 25.23
C VAL A 120 40.68 14.34 24.99
N ASN A 121 40.84 15.42 25.76
CA ASN A 121 42.14 16.05 25.96
C ASN A 121 42.26 16.52 27.41
N ASP A 122 43.24 15.94 28.10
CA ASP A 122 43.75 16.35 29.41
C ASP A 122 44.25 17.80 29.41
N THR A 123 43.99 18.56 30.48
CA THR A 123 45.00 19.26 31.30
C THR A 123 44.38 20.13 32.42
N ASN A 124 44.83 19.87 33.66
CA ASN A 124 45.14 20.79 34.77
C ASN A 124 44.10 21.81 35.30
N GLY A 125 43.72 21.61 36.58
CA GLY A 125 44.01 22.60 37.64
C GLY A 125 42.97 23.68 38.03
N VAL A 126 42.29 23.43 39.16
CA VAL A 126 41.83 24.37 40.21
C VAL A 126 40.67 25.35 39.91
N ASN A 127 39.58 25.14 40.68
CA ASN A 127 38.55 26.02 41.26
C ASN A 127 38.22 27.37 40.61
N ASP A 128 36.92 27.59 40.35
CA ASP A 128 36.18 28.70 41.00
C ASP A 128 34.65 28.47 40.89
N THR A 129 33.97 28.72 42.00
CA THR A 129 32.51 28.72 42.14
C THR A 129 31.96 29.97 41.46
N ASN A 130 30.96 29.86 40.59
CA ASN A 130 30.14 31.03 40.24
C ASN A 130 28.69 30.65 39.95
N ASP A 131 27.84 31.22 40.81
CA ASP A 131 26.41 31.41 40.65
C ASP A 131 26.08 32.20 39.37
N GLY A 132 25.03 31.83 38.64
CA GLY A 132 24.51 32.73 37.63
C GLY A 132 23.56 32.14 36.58
N ARG A 133 22.27 32.21 36.90
CA ARG A 133 21.14 32.44 35.99
C ARG A 133 20.76 31.31 35.01
N ASN A 134 19.70 30.62 35.42
CA ASN A 134 18.80 29.83 34.59
C ASN A 134 18.19 30.69 33.47
N GLY A 135 18.54 30.39 32.21
CA GLY A 135 17.94 31.02 31.03
C GLY A 135 16.57 30.40 30.74
N THR A 136 15.53 31.22 30.84
CA THR A 136 14.17 30.92 30.33
C THR A 136 14.19 30.85 28.80
N ASN A 137 13.97 29.67 28.24
CA ASN A 137 13.69 29.53 26.80
C ASN A 137 12.19 29.69 26.54
N ASP A 138 11.75 30.93 26.32
CA ASP A 138 10.44 31.24 25.75
C ASP A 138 10.53 31.12 24.21
N GLY A 139 10.34 29.90 23.71
CA GLY A 139 10.20 29.61 22.29
C GLY A 139 8.82 29.99 21.78
N ASN A 140 8.71 31.17 21.18
CA ASN A 140 7.52 31.71 20.53
C ASN A 140 6.97 30.74 19.46
N ASN A 141 5.73 30.27 19.65
CA ASN A 141 4.96 29.52 18.68
C ASN A 141 4.32 30.50 17.68
N GLY A 142 4.78 30.51 16.44
CA GLY A 142 4.23 31.36 15.38
C GLY A 142 2.85 30.85 14.91
N THR A 143 1.80 31.55 15.33
CA THR A 143 0.47 31.52 14.71
C THR A 143 0.52 32.13 13.31
N ASN A 144 0.19 31.35 12.28
CA ASN A 144 -0.16 31.89 10.96
C ASN A 144 -1.66 31.68 10.70
N ASP A 145 -2.42 32.73 11.01
CA ASP A 145 -3.83 32.89 10.63
C ASP A 145 -3.92 33.31 9.16
N GLY A 146 -4.03 32.32 8.26
CA GLY A 146 -4.35 32.52 6.86
C GLY A 146 -5.85 32.74 6.66
N ARG A 147 -6.24 33.98 6.41
CA ARG A 147 -7.63 34.44 6.21
C ARG A 147 -8.33 33.70 5.05
N ASN A 148 -9.53 33.26 5.38
CA ASN A 148 -10.54 32.68 4.50
C ASN A 148 -11.05 33.75 3.51
N GLY A 149 -10.95 33.48 2.21
CA GLY A 149 -11.49 34.33 1.14
C GLY A 149 -12.79 33.73 0.61
N THR A 150 -13.90 34.42 0.89
CA THR A 150 -15.25 34.17 0.38
C THR A 150 -15.30 34.42 -1.13
N ASN A 151 -15.83 33.49 -1.91
CA ASN A 151 -16.31 33.76 -3.27
C ASN A 151 -17.66 33.08 -3.48
N ASP A 152 -18.71 33.89 -3.35
CA ASP A 152 -20.07 33.60 -3.79
C ASP A 152 -20.18 33.81 -5.30
N GLY A 153 -20.52 32.75 -6.05
CA GLY A 153 -20.82 32.82 -7.48
C GLY A 153 -21.94 31.85 -7.82
N LYS A 154 -23.15 32.38 -7.99
CA LYS A 154 -24.38 31.66 -8.35
C LYS A 154 -24.56 31.59 -9.88
N ASN A 155 -25.19 30.49 -10.30
CA ASN A 155 -26.18 30.31 -11.39
C ASN A 155 -25.75 29.79 -12.78
N GLY A 156 -26.60 28.86 -13.27
CA GLY A 156 -26.83 28.51 -14.69
C GLY A 156 -26.73 27.00 -14.96
N THR A 157 -27.70 26.17 -14.55
CA THR A 157 -28.71 25.53 -15.44
C THR A 157 -28.31 25.40 -16.91
N ASP A 158 -28.17 24.18 -17.43
CA ASP A 158 -28.70 23.78 -18.74
C ASP A 158 -28.70 22.25 -18.95
N SER A 159 -29.90 21.68 -18.79
CA SER A 159 -30.61 20.79 -19.72
C SER A 159 -29.85 19.79 -20.61
N LEU A 160 -30.23 18.51 -20.43
CA LEU A 160 -30.15 17.42 -21.40
C LEU A 160 -30.64 17.81 -22.81
N PRO A 161 -30.23 17.04 -23.83
CA PRO A 161 -31.26 16.39 -24.63
C PRO A 161 -31.04 14.88 -24.79
N ALA A 162 -32.17 14.19 -24.93
CA ALA A 162 -32.28 12.76 -25.15
C ALA A 162 -32.36 12.41 -26.65
N ALA A 163 -32.06 11.14 -26.91
CA ALA A 163 -32.60 10.25 -27.95
C ALA A 163 -32.05 10.30 -29.40
N GLY A 164 -31.68 9.10 -29.89
CA GLY A 164 -31.67 8.81 -31.34
C GLY A 164 -30.84 7.61 -31.81
N LYS A 165 -31.33 6.39 -31.54
CA LYS A 165 -31.28 5.13 -32.34
C LYS A 165 -30.26 4.95 -33.48
N SER A 166 -29.58 3.79 -33.51
CA SER A 166 -29.82 2.67 -34.47
C SER A 166 -28.57 1.83 -34.80
N THR A 167 -28.66 0.52 -34.53
CA THR A 167 -28.21 -0.64 -35.34
C THR A 167 -26.81 -0.70 -35.97
N ALA A 168 -26.05 -1.74 -35.62
CA ALA A 168 -25.49 -2.70 -36.59
C ALA A 168 -24.88 -3.92 -35.90
N ASP A 169 -25.49 -5.08 -36.10
CA ASP A 169 -24.92 -6.40 -35.88
C ASP A 169 -23.70 -6.61 -36.81
N ALA A 170 -22.50 -6.71 -36.24
CA ALA A 170 -21.32 -7.19 -36.96
C ALA A 170 -21.04 -8.65 -36.58
N LYS A 171 -21.68 -9.55 -37.33
CA LYS A 171 -21.43 -10.99 -37.34
C LYS A 171 -20.04 -11.26 -37.92
N LEU A 172 -19.06 -11.60 -37.06
CA LEU A 172 -17.75 -12.08 -37.51
C LEU A 172 -17.87 -13.54 -38.02
N PRO A 173 -17.31 -13.89 -39.19
CA PRO A 173 -17.50 -15.19 -39.81
C PRO A 173 -16.68 -16.31 -39.16
N SER A 174 -17.36 -17.44 -38.93
CA SER A 174 -16.78 -18.78 -38.78
C SER A 174 -15.93 -19.18 -39.99
N LYS A 175 -14.72 -19.72 -39.73
CA LYS A 175 -13.84 -20.59 -40.56
C LYS A 175 -12.44 -20.56 -39.91
N ARG A 176 -11.64 -21.62 -39.75
CA ARG A 176 -11.67 -23.03 -40.11
C ARG A 176 -10.71 -23.76 -39.16
N ARG A 177 -11.12 -24.98 -38.78
CA ARG A 177 -10.30 -26.05 -38.22
C ARG A 177 -9.09 -26.32 -39.13
N CYS A 178 -7.88 -26.25 -38.58
CA CYS A 178 -6.70 -26.88 -39.18
C CYS A 178 -6.24 -27.96 -38.21
N GLN A 179 -6.46 -29.22 -38.59
CA GLN A 179 -5.73 -30.34 -38.02
C GLN A 179 -4.40 -30.45 -38.77
N ILE A 180 -3.30 -30.61 -38.05
CA ILE A 180 -2.05 -31.07 -38.63
C ILE A 180 -1.62 -32.29 -37.81
N SER A 181 -1.28 -33.32 -38.57
CA SER A 181 -0.99 -34.71 -38.23
C SER A 181 0.22 -34.91 -37.34
#